data_AF-B9Z5R9-F1
#
_entry.id   AF-B9Z5R9-F1
#
_cell.length_a   1.000
_cell.length_b   1.000
_cell.length_c   1.000
_cell.angle_alpha   90.00
_cell.angle_beta   90.00
_cell.angle_gamma   90.00
#
_symmetry.space_group_name_H-M   'P 1'
#
loop_
_entity.id
_entity.type
_entity.pdbx_description
1 polymer ?
#
loop_
_entity_poly.entity_id
_entity_poly.type
_entity_poly.pdbx_seq_one_letter_code
_entity_poly.pdbx_strand_id
1 'polypeptide(L)' 'MKQQPSFDIDLDKHYNPTVVIACTQCGHETRQHLDTLAPDQAAALRCDCGADISLDSTALDKAHRLAADIKQSYRIH' A
#
# COMPACT_ATOMS: atom_id res chain seq x y z
N MET A 1 14.48 4.69 14.90
CA MET A 1 13.18 4.93 14.23
C MET A 1 13.12 3.98 13.06
N LYS A 2 12.22 2.98 13.08
CA LYS A 2 12.07 2.05 11.93
C LYS A 2 11.54 2.89 10.77
N GLN A 3 12.31 3.02 9.68
CA GLN A 3 11.83 3.69 8.48
C GLN A 3 10.67 2.84 7.96
N GLN A 4 9.45 3.38 8.02
CA GLN A 4 8.30 2.74 7.39
C GLN A 4 8.60 2.59 5.90
N PRO A 5 8.24 1.46 5.27
CA PRO A 5 8.47 1.27 3.85
C PRO A 5 7.79 2.38 3.07
N SER A 6 8.48 2.91 2.05
CA SER A 6 7.88 3.88 1.14
C SER A 6 6.82 3.16 0.30
N PHE A 7 5.59 3.65 0.40
CA PHE A 7 4.47 3.16 -0.39
C PHE A 7 3.79 4.31 -1.14
N ASP A 8 3.18 3.96 -2.26
CA ASP A 8 2.37 4.83 -3.12
C ASP A 8 0.98 4.22 -3.34
N ILE A 9 0.05 4.98 -3.91
CA ILE A 9 -1.32 4.55 -4.16
C ILE A 9 -1.63 4.74 -5.64
N ASP A 10 -1.91 3.62 -6.30
CA ASP A 10 -2.39 3.58 -7.67
C ASP A 10 -3.90 3.30 -7.71
N LEU A 11 -4.56 3.76 -8.77
CA LEU A 11 -5.95 3.42 -9.04
C LEU A 11 -6.00 2.51 -10.27
N ASP A 12 -6.62 1.34 -10.15
CA ASP A 12 -6.82 0.46 -11.30
C ASP A 12 -7.82 1.06 -12.31
N LYS A 13 -8.04 0.37 -13.44
CA LYS A 13 -8.98 0.83 -14.48
C LYS A 13 -10.44 0.99 -14.02
N HIS A 14 -10.80 0.45 -12.87
CA HIS A 14 -12.12 0.59 -12.24
C HIS A 14 -12.08 1.52 -11.03
N TYR A 15 -10.98 2.23 -10.82
CA TYR A 15 -10.73 3.12 -9.69
C TYR A 15 -10.62 2.42 -8.34
N ASN A 16 -10.26 1.14 -8.32
CA ASN A 16 -9.96 0.44 -7.09
C ASN A 16 -8.54 0.79 -6.61
N PRO A 17 -8.39 1.24 -5.36
CA PRO A 17 -7.11 1.61 -4.80
C PRO A 17 -6.20 0.40 -4.62
N THR A 18 -4.97 0.53 -5.10
CA THR A 18 -3.91 -0.45 -4.97
C THR A 18 -2.73 0.20 -4.27
N VAL A 19 -2.29 -0.37 -3.15
CA VAL A 19 -1.05 0.06 -2.51
C VAL A 19 0.14 -0.56 -3.21
N VAL A 20 1.11 0.28 -3.57
CA VAL A 20 2.37 -0.13 -4.19
C VAL A 20 3.48 0.10 -3.18
N ILE A 21 4.12 -0.97 -2.74
CA ILE A 21 5.15 -0.93 -1.69
C ILE A 21 6.49 -1.24 -2.34
N ALA A 22 7.41 -0.28 -2.31
CA ALA A 22 8.75 -0.47 -2.85
C ALA A 22 9.67 -1.11 -1.79
N CYS A 23 10.26 -2.27 -2.14
CA CYS A 23 11.24 -2.91 -1.29
C CYS A 23 12.56 -2.11 -1.33
N THR A 24 12.99 -1.58 -0.18
CA THR A 24 14.24 -0.84 -0.06
C THR A 24 15.49 -1.70 -0.21
N GLN A 25 15.35 -3.04 -0.18
CA GLN A 25 16.48 -3.97 -0.31
C GLN A 25 16.74 -4.42 -1.74
N CYS A 26 15.71 -4.77 -2.51
CA CYS A 26 15.87 -5.29 -3.87
C CYS A 26 15.27 -4.39 -4.96
N GLY A 27 14.55 -3.34 -4.59
CA GLY A 27 13.87 -2.43 -5.53
C GLY A 27 12.59 -3.00 -6.15
N HIS A 28 12.19 -4.24 -5.84
CA HIS A 28 10.91 -4.77 -6.30
C HIS A 28 9.73 -4.07 -5.65
N GLU A 29 8.69 -3.85 -6.44
CA GLU A 29 7.42 -3.31 -6.01
C GLU A 29 6.43 -4.44 -5.76
N THR A 30 5.77 -4.41 -4.62
CA THR A 30 4.64 -5.30 -4.31
C THR A 30 3.35 -4.53 -4.38
N ARG A 31 2.35 -5.07 -5.05
CA ARG A 31 1.06 -4.40 -5.30
C ARG A 31 -0.06 -5.17 -4.64
N GLN A 32 -0.81 -4.53 -3.76
CA GLN A 32 -1.95 -5.16 -3.07
C GLN A 32 -3.19 -4.27 -3.19
N HIS A 33 -4.34 -4.87 -3.49
CA HIS A 33 -5.60 -4.13 -3.48
C HIS A 33 -5.96 -3.73 -2.05
N LEU A 34 -6.13 -2.43 -1.84
CA LEU A 34 -6.32 -1.87 -0.50
C LEU A 34 -7.66 -2.30 0.11
N ASP A 35 -8.70 -2.45 -0.70
CA ASP A 35 -10.04 -2.87 -0.25
C ASP A 35 -10.09 -4.31 0.26
N THR A 36 -9.15 -5.15 -0.18
CA THR A 36 -9.07 -6.56 0.23
C THR A 36 -7.95 -6.85 1.23
N LEU A 37 -7.09 -5.86 1.50
CA LEU A 37 -5.92 -6.03 2.35
C LEU A 37 -6.32 -5.93 3.81
N ALA A 38 -6.49 -7.08 4.47
CA ALA A 38 -6.77 -7.10 5.90
C ALA A 38 -5.54 -6.68 6.72
N PRO A 39 -5.72 -6.11 7.94
CA PRO A 39 -4.61 -5.69 8.80
C PRO A 39 -3.60 -6.82 9.10
N ASP A 40 -4.08 -8.04 9.33
CA ASP A 40 -3.22 -9.21 9.58
C ASP A 40 -2.39 -9.58 8.34
N GLN A 41 -2.96 -9.42 7.14
CA GLN A 41 -2.26 -9.65 5.88
C GLN A 41 -1.21 -8.56 5.64
N ALA A 42 -1.58 -7.30 5.88
CA ALA A 42 -0.69 -6.15 5.77
C ALA A 42 0.53 -6.28 6.69
N ALA A 43 0.32 -6.74 7.93
CA ALA A 43 1.37 -6.98 8.91
C ALA A 43 2.31 -8.15 8.55
N ALA A 44 1.86 -9.06 7.67
CA ALA A 44 2.63 -10.23 7.24
C ALA A 44 3.25 -10.09 5.84
N LEU A 45 3.11 -8.92 5.19
CA LEU A 45 3.63 -8.72 3.84
C LEU A 45 5.16 -8.83 3.80
N ARG A 46 5.62 -9.64 2.85
CA ARG A 46 7.03 -9.80 2.51
C ARG A 46 7.26 -9.61 1.03
N CYS A 47 8.40 -9.03 0.72
CA CYS A 47 8.87 -8.95 -0.65
C CYS A 47 9.31 -10.34 -1.12
N ASP A 48 9.33 -10.55 -2.44
CA ASP A 48 9.84 -11.76 -3.07
C ASP A 48 11.29 -12.08 -2.68
N CYS A 49 12.11 -11.04 -2.43
CA CYS A 49 13.47 -11.21 -1.94
C CYS A 49 13.58 -11.64 -0.46
N GLY A 50 12.45 -11.77 0.24
CA GLY A 50 12.36 -12.13 1.66
C GLY A 50 12.40 -10.94 2.63
N ALA A 51 12.60 -9.71 2.12
CA ALA A 51 12.59 -8.50 2.95
C ALA A 51 11.20 -8.24 3.57
N ASP A 52 11.20 -7.71 4.79
CA ASP A 52 9.97 -7.23 5.43
C ASP A 52 9.51 -5.93 4.76
N ILE A 53 8.27 -5.95 4.27
CA ILE A 53 7.59 -4.79 3.69
C ILE A 53 6.22 -4.63 4.35
N SER A 54 6.12 -5.07 5.60
CA SER A 54 4.88 -5.05 6.35
C SER A 54 4.37 -3.62 6.53
N LEU A 55 3.05 -3.47 6.45
CA LEU A 55 2.37 -2.22 6.76
C LEU A 55 1.70 -2.38 8.12
N ASP A 56 2.12 -1.55 9.08
CA ASP A 56 1.44 -1.44 10.36
C ASP A 56 0.07 -0.75 10.18
N SER A 57 -0.79 -0.80 11.21
CA SER A 57 -2.12 -0.19 11.16
C SER A 57 -2.09 1.30 10.80
N THR A 58 -1.08 2.05 11.26
CA THR A 58 -0.96 3.49 10.95
C THR A 58 -0.63 3.71 9.49
N ALA A 59 0.26 2.90 8.92
CA ALA A 59 0.60 2.93 7.50
C ALA A 59 -0.60 2.53 6.63
N LEU A 60 -1.36 1.52 7.04
CA LEU A 60 -2.58 1.08 6.36
C LEU A 60 -3.67 2.18 6.39
N ASP A 61 -3.93 2.79 7.55
CA ASP A 61 -4.84 3.93 7.68
C ASP A 61 -4.43 5.10 6.78
N LYS A 62 -3.13 5.40 6.72
CA LYS A 62 -2.60 6.44 5.84
C LYS A 62 -2.81 6.10 4.36
N ALA A 63 -2.62 4.83 3.97
CA ALA A 63 -2.90 4.37 2.61
C ALA A 63 -4.37 4.55 2.22
N HIS A 64 -5.31 4.26 3.13
CA HIS A 64 -6.74 4.48 2.90
C HIS A 64 -7.08 5.96 2.73
N ARG A 65 -6.47 6.84 3.54
CA ARG A 65 -6.68 8.29 3.41
C ARG A 65 -6.14 8.83 2.10
N LEU A 66 -4.93 8.44 1.71
CA LEU A 66 -4.34 8.83 0.43
C LEU A 66 -5.20 8.35 -0.75
N ALA A 67 -5.69 7.11 -0.70
CA ALA A 67 -6.62 6.60 -1.70
C ALA A 67 -7.92 7.43 -1.80
N ALA A 68 -8.50 7.83 -0.67
CA ALA A 68 -9.69 8.68 -0.65
C ALA A 68 -9.40 10.08 -1.23
N ASP A 69 -8.27 10.69 -0.86
CA ASP A 69 -7.86 12.01 -1.38
C ASP A 69 -7.62 11.96 -2.90
N ILE A 70 -7.01 10.89 -3.40
CA ILE A 70 -6.80 10.65 -4.83
C ILE A 70 -8.15 10.52 -5.54
N LYS A 71 -9.05 9.64 -5.06
CA LYS A 71 -10.39 9.49 -5.64
C LYS A 71 -11.15 10.82 -5.68
N GLN A 72 -11.10 11.59 -4.58
CA GLN A 72 -11.73 12.91 -4.51
C GLN A 72 -11.13 13.89 -5.53
N SER A 73 -9.80 13.88 -5.71
CA SER A 73 -9.11 14.74 -6.68
C SER A 73 -9.53 14.43 -8.13
N TYR A 74 -9.82 13.16 -8.42
CA TYR A 74 -10.34 12.70 -9.70
C TYR A 74 -11.88 12.79 -9.81
N ARG A 75 -12.58 13.30 -8.78
CA ARG A 75 -14.06 13.35 -8.69
C ARG A 75 -14.73 11.99 -8.85
N ILE A 76 -14.06 10.94 -8.38
CA ILE A 76 -14.59 9.59 -8.31
C ILE A 76 -15.32 9.49 -6.96
N HIS A 77 -16.60 9.14 -7.01
CA HIS A 77 -17.50 9.04 -5.84
C HIS A 77 -17.77 7.60 -5.46
#